data_AF-A0A970GXZ0-F1
#
_entry.id   AF-A0A970GXZ0-F1
#
_cell.length_a   1.000
_cell.length_b   1.000
_cell.length_c   1.000
_cell.angle_alpha   90.00
_cell.angle_beta   90.00
_cell.angle_gamma   90.00
#
_symmetry.space_group_name_H-M   'P 1'
#
loop_
_entity.id
_entity.type
_entity.pdbx_description
1 polymer ?
#
loop_
_entity_poly.entity_id
_entity_poly.type
_entity_poly.pdbx_seq_one_letter_code
_entity_poly.pdbx_strand_id
1 'polypeptide(L)'
;MIYGNTSFIFTGDAEDKVEHDILASNLDLKADVLKVGHHGSTSSTTALFLNKIKPAYAVISVGEGNRYGHPDDIIMQRLALHKATTLRTDELGTIIFTSDGTNLTYTTSNTPGPTHTKTPAPATETPSNATPEPSSPVVISALDKIAEYVSITNNSDSDIDMTGWKILSVTGNQQYNFSSGYLLKAGSTINIASGGADGDLIWTKANIWNNTSSDPAELYDNTGKLVSRYDD
;
A
#
# COMPACT_ATOMS: atom_id res chain seq x y z
N MET A 1 -21.62 -12.57 6.91
CA MET A 1 -23.09 -12.46 7.05
C MET A 1 -23.67 -12.26 5.66
N ILE A 2 -24.72 -13.00 5.30
CA ILE A 2 -25.39 -12.87 3.99
C ILE A 2 -26.90 -12.72 4.25
N TYR A 3 -27.52 -11.76 3.59
CA TYR A 3 -28.97 -11.55 3.59
C TYR A 3 -29.43 -11.23 2.16
N GLY A 4 -30.16 -12.17 1.54
CA GLY A 4 -30.45 -12.13 0.11
C GLY A 4 -29.16 -12.00 -0.72
N ASN A 5 -29.09 -10.96 -1.54
CA ASN A 5 -27.93 -10.62 -2.38
C ASN A 5 -26.92 -9.69 -1.69
N THR A 6 -27.14 -9.33 -0.42
CA THR A 6 -26.24 -8.46 0.33
C THR A 6 -25.34 -9.24 1.27
N SER A 7 -24.08 -8.85 1.35
CA SER A 7 -23.03 -9.61 2.03
C SER A 7 -22.06 -8.71 2.79
N PHE A 8 -21.73 -9.14 4.01
CA PHE A 8 -20.86 -8.41 4.94
C PHE A 8 -19.79 -9.35 5.49
N ILE A 9 -18.56 -8.85 5.58
CA ILE A 9 -17.47 -9.47 6.34
C ILE A 9 -17.08 -8.57 7.50
N PHE A 10 -17.05 -9.15 8.70
CA PHE A 10 -16.59 -8.51 9.92
C PHE A 10 -15.34 -9.22 10.41
N THR A 11 -14.20 -8.57 10.25
CA THR A 11 -12.89 -9.15 10.62
C THR A 11 -12.45 -8.83 12.03
N GLY A 12 -13.10 -7.90 12.72
CA GLY A 12 -12.63 -7.42 14.03
C GLY A 12 -11.19 -6.90 13.91
N ASP A 13 -10.30 -7.41 14.75
CA ASP A 13 -8.88 -7.08 14.73
C ASP A 13 -8.02 -8.18 14.08
N ALA A 14 -8.60 -8.94 13.14
CA ALA A 14 -7.84 -9.92 12.36
C ALA A 14 -6.68 -9.23 11.61
N GLU A 15 -5.49 -9.76 11.83
CA GLU A 15 -4.25 -9.38 11.17
C GLU A 15 -3.92 -10.38 10.03
N ASP A 16 -2.87 -10.09 9.29
CA ASP A 16 -2.41 -10.80 8.08
C ASP A 16 -2.39 -12.32 8.20
N LYS A 17 -1.97 -12.87 9.35
CA LYS A 17 -1.99 -14.30 9.61
C LYS A 17 -3.41 -14.87 9.58
N VAL A 18 -4.35 -14.19 10.22
CA VAL A 18 -5.77 -14.61 10.24
C VAL A 18 -6.39 -14.44 8.87
N GLU A 19 -6.05 -13.36 8.15
CA GLU A 19 -6.48 -13.18 6.75
C GLU A 19 -5.97 -14.30 5.85
N HIS A 20 -4.72 -14.74 6.05
CA HIS A 20 -4.13 -15.86 5.33
C HIS A 20 -4.84 -17.18 5.63
N ASP A 21 -5.12 -17.46 6.91
CA ASP A 21 -5.87 -18.64 7.34
C ASP A 21 -7.30 -18.63 6.72
N ILE A 22 -7.93 -17.45 6.62
CA ILE A 22 -9.24 -17.28 5.95
C ILE A 22 -9.12 -17.48 4.43
N LEU A 23 -8.08 -16.95 3.78
CA LEU A 23 -7.84 -17.12 2.34
C LEU A 23 -7.55 -18.57 1.95
N ALA A 24 -6.94 -19.34 2.85
CA ALA A 24 -6.69 -20.77 2.70
C ALA A 24 -7.96 -21.62 2.89
N SER A 25 -9.04 -21.04 3.42
CA SER A 25 -10.33 -21.71 3.51
C SER A 25 -11.00 -21.80 2.14
N ASN A 26 -11.85 -22.82 1.94
CA ASN A 26 -12.66 -22.96 0.72
C ASN A 26 -13.94 -22.08 0.76
N LEU A 27 -13.96 -21.03 1.58
CA LEU A 27 -15.11 -20.14 1.69
C LEU A 27 -15.17 -19.17 0.49
N ASP A 28 -16.39 -18.85 0.05
CA ASP A 28 -16.60 -17.69 -0.80
C ASP A 28 -16.57 -16.43 0.08
N LEU A 29 -15.57 -15.60 -0.15
CA LEU A 29 -15.28 -14.43 0.67
C LEU A 29 -15.74 -13.13 0.02
N LYS A 30 -16.43 -13.18 -1.12
CA LYS A 30 -17.01 -11.96 -1.70
C LYS A 30 -17.95 -11.29 -0.71
N ALA A 31 -17.79 -9.98 -0.53
CA ALA A 31 -18.66 -9.18 0.31
C ALA A 31 -18.96 -7.83 -0.35
N ASP A 32 -20.13 -7.27 -0.10
CA ASP A 32 -20.44 -5.89 -0.48
C ASP A 32 -19.82 -4.90 0.49
N VAL A 33 -19.82 -5.24 1.79
CA VAL A 33 -19.26 -4.42 2.86
C VAL A 33 -18.19 -5.20 3.62
N LEU A 34 -17.00 -4.61 3.69
CA LEU A 34 -15.93 -5.04 4.57
C LEU A 34 -15.84 -4.10 5.77
N LYS A 35 -15.98 -4.61 6.99
CA LYS A 35 -15.46 -3.92 8.16
C LYS A 35 -13.95 -4.15 8.17
N VAL A 36 -13.18 -3.09 7.95
CA VAL A 36 -11.71 -3.12 7.86
C VAL A 36 -11.12 -3.66 9.16
N GLY A 37 -10.14 -4.55 9.01
CA GLY A 37 -9.49 -5.25 10.11
C GLY A 37 -8.63 -4.31 10.93
N HIS A 38 -8.55 -4.54 12.23
CA HIS A 38 -7.62 -3.88 13.15
C HIS A 38 -7.58 -2.36 12.95
N HIS A 39 -8.75 -1.73 12.81
CA HIS A 39 -8.91 -0.29 12.65
C HIS A 39 -8.17 0.35 11.45
N GLY A 40 -7.66 -0.45 10.51
CA GLY A 40 -6.79 0.01 9.42
C GLY A 40 -5.30 0.07 9.78
N SER A 41 -4.84 -0.80 10.69
CA SER A 41 -3.42 -1.08 10.90
C SER A 41 -2.76 -1.69 9.65
N THR A 42 -1.46 -1.47 9.48
CA THR A 42 -0.65 -2.06 8.40
C THR A 42 -0.59 -3.58 8.46
N SER A 43 -0.78 -4.16 9.65
CA SER A 43 -0.83 -5.60 9.91
C SER A 43 -2.12 -6.26 9.43
N SER A 44 -3.09 -5.52 8.91
CA SER A 44 -4.36 -6.08 8.41
C SER A 44 -4.67 -5.60 7.00
N THR A 45 -5.81 -6.05 6.48
CA THR A 45 -6.41 -5.60 5.23
C THR A 45 -5.39 -5.68 4.09
N THR A 46 -4.83 -6.88 3.94
CA THR A 46 -3.85 -7.19 2.91
C THR A 46 -4.48 -7.08 1.52
N ALA A 47 -3.67 -6.78 0.51
CA ALA A 47 -4.16 -6.71 -0.86
C ALA A 47 -4.74 -8.04 -1.35
N LEU A 48 -4.19 -9.19 -0.92
CA LEU A 48 -4.73 -10.52 -1.25
C LEU A 48 -6.14 -10.71 -0.68
N PHE A 49 -6.35 -10.28 0.57
CA PHE A 49 -7.64 -10.35 1.22
C PHE A 49 -8.66 -9.45 0.51
N LEU A 50 -8.30 -8.19 0.19
CA LEU A 50 -9.15 -7.29 -0.59
C LEU A 50 -9.46 -7.80 -2.00
N ASN A 51 -8.50 -8.43 -2.67
CA ASN A 51 -8.69 -9.03 -4.00
C ASN A 51 -9.69 -10.19 -3.99
N LYS A 52 -9.73 -10.95 -2.90
CA LYS A 52 -10.68 -12.04 -2.72
C LYS A 52 -12.08 -11.52 -2.36
N ILE A 53 -12.15 -10.51 -1.49
CA ILE A 53 -13.42 -9.96 -0.99
C ILE A 53 -14.10 -9.04 -2.00
N LYS A 54 -13.34 -8.20 -2.70
CA LYS A 54 -13.81 -7.18 -3.66
C LYS A 54 -14.95 -6.31 -3.11
N PRO A 55 -14.78 -5.68 -1.93
CA PRO A 55 -15.85 -4.91 -1.30
C PRO A 55 -16.20 -3.66 -2.10
N ALA A 56 -17.49 -3.31 -2.12
CA ALA A 56 -17.94 -2.01 -2.59
C ALA A 56 -17.73 -0.92 -1.53
N TYR A 57 -17.90 -1.28 -0.25
CA TYR A 57 -17.72 -0.40 0.89
C TYR A 57 -16.72 -0.99 1.89
N ALA A 58 -15.83 -0.13 2.40
CA ALA A 58 -14.88 -0.47 3.44
C ALA A 58 -15.09 0.46 4.65
N VAL A 59 -15.59 -0.11 5.75
CA VAL A 59 -15.88 0.64 6.98
C VAL A 59 -14.68 0.56 7.91
N ILE A 60 -14.12 1.71 8.26
CA ILE A 60 -13.02 1.82 9.22
C ILE A 60 -13.60 2.39 10.51
N SER A 61 -13.59 1.57 11.57
CA SER A 61 -13.98 2.06 12.89
C SER A 61 -12.76 2.60 13.59
N VAL A 62 -12.69 3.91 13.74
CA VAL A 62 -11.66 4.66 14.47
C VAL A 62 -12.35 5.82 15.22
N GLY A 63 -11.73 6.27 16.31
CA GLY A 63 -12.23 7.39 17.11
C GLY A 63 -11.67 8.73 16.64
N GLU A 64 -12.42 9.80 16.87
CA GLU A 64 -11.91 11.17 16.66
C GLU A 64 -10.69 11.43 17.55
N GLY A 65 -9.65 12.07 16.99
CA GLY A 65 -8.39 12.30 17.70
C GLY A 65 -7.62 11.01 18.04
N ASN A 66 -7.80 9.94 17.25
CA ASN A 66 -7.11 8.67 17.45
C ASN A 66 -5.58 8.84 17.57
N ARG A 67 -5.01 8.40 18.70
CA ARG A 67 -3.56 8.46 18.97
C ARG A 67 -2.78 7.22 18.55
N TYR A 68 -3.47 6.17 18.09
CA TYR A 68 -2.83 4.93 17.63
C TYR A 68 -2.25 5.05 16.21
N GLY A 69 -2.51 6.15 15.51
CA GLY A 69 -2.01 6.35 14.14
C GLY A 69 -2.77 5.53 13.08
N HIS A 70 -4.04 5.22 13.33
CA HIS A 70 -4.90 4.49 12.40
C HIS A 70 -6.09 5.35 11.92
N PRO A 71 -6.62 5.12 10.70
CA PRO A 71 -6.12 4.18 9.70
C PRO A 71 -4.76 4.62 9.15
N ASP A 72 -3.91 3.64 8.85
CA ASP A 72 -2.63 3.90 8.20
C ASP A 72 -2.87 4.25 6.72
N ASP A 73 -2.06 5.17 6.20
CA ASP A 73 -2.15 5.62 4.81
C ASP A 73 -2.02 4.46 3.82
N ILE A 74 -1.26 3.39 4.14
CA ILE A 74 -1.17 2.22 3.27
C ILE A 74 -2.49 1.46 3.16
N ILE A 75 -3.31 1.44 4.21
CA ILE A 75 -4.64 0.82 4.17
C ILE A 75 -5.60 1.68 3.35
N MET A 76 -5.56 3.00 3.54
CA MET A 76 -6.36 3.95 2.75
C MET A 76 -6.06 3.81 1.24
N GLN A 77 -4.78 3.70 0.88
CA GLN A 77 -4.35 3.49 -0.50
C GLN A 77 -4.81 2.13 -1.06
N ARG A 78 -4.65 1.04 -0.31
CA ARG A 78 -5.13 -0.29 -0.72
C ARG A 78 -6.64 -0.28 -1.00
N LEU A 79 -7.44 0.33 -0.12
CA LEU A 79 -8.89 0.42 -0.30
C LEU A 79 -9.27 1.23 -1.54
N ALA A 80 -8.59 2.35 -1.78
CA ALA A 80 -8.77 3.17 -2.98
C ALA A 80 -8.43 2.40 -4.27
N LEU A 81 -7.31 1.67 -4.30
CA LEU A 81 -6.89 0.83 -5.43
C LEU A 81 -7.91 -0.27 -5.75
N HIS A 82 -8.54 -0.83 -4.71
CA HIS A 82 -9.61 -1.83 -4.86
C HIS A 82 -10.99 -1.21 -5.13
N LYS A 83 -11.05 0.12 -5.33
CA LYS A 83 -12.27 0.88 -5.62
C LYS A 83 -13.35 0.70 -4.55
N ALA A 84 -12.94 0.46 -3.31
CA ALA A 84 -13.84 0.37 -2.18
C ALA A 84 -14.08 1.78 -1.63
N THR A 85 -15.33 2.19 -1.55
CA THR A 85 -15.71 3.44 -0.90
C THR A 85 -15.38 3.34 0.59
N THR A 86 -14.44 4.16 1.04
CA THR A 86 -13.99 4.14 2.43
C THR A 86 -14.90 5.02 3.28
N LEU A 87 -15.42 4.47 4.39
CA LEU A 87 -16.30 5.15 5.33
C LEU A 87 -15.69 5.07 6.72
N ARG A 88 -15.31 6.21 7.31
CA ARG A 88 -14.67 6.27 8.62
C ARG A 88 -15.60 6.81 9.70
N THR A 89 -15.63 6.18 10.86
CA THR A 89 -16.53 6.58 11.96
C THR A 89 -16.11 7.86 12.67
N ASP A 90 -14.82 8.21 12.65
CA ASP A 90 -14.32 9.48 13.20
C ASP A 90 -14.77 10.69 12.36
N GLU A 91 -14.93 10.50 11.06
CA GLU A 91 -15.40 11.54 10.13
C GLU A 91 -16.94 11.58 10.05
N LEU A 92 -17.59 10.41 9.98
CA LEU A 92 -19.00 10.29 9.61
C LEU A 92 -19.94 10.01 10.80
N GLY A 93 -19.40 9.73 11.98
CA GLY A 93 -20.16 9.29 13.14
C GLY A 93 -20.72 7.87 12.96
N THR A 94 -21.97 7.63 13.38
CA THR A 94 -22.59 6.30 13.23
C THR A 94 -22.91 6.05 11.77
N ILE A 95 -22.42 4.94 11.21
CA ILE A 95 -22.73 4.48 9.86
C ILE A 95 -23.77 3.35 9.96
N ILE A 96 -24.93 3.52 9.34
CA ILE A 96 -26.03 2.55 9.35
C ILE A 96 -26.24 2.03 7.94
N PHE A 97 -25.99 0.74 7.71
CA PHE A 97 -26.38 0.06 6.47
C PHE A 97 -27.79 -0.53 6.62
N THR A 98 -28.63 -0.33 5.60
CA THR A 98 -29.98 -0.93 5.50
C THR A 98 -30.04 -1.81 4.26
N SER A 99 -30.51 -3.06 4.43
CA SER A 99 -30.69 -4.02 3.36
C SER A 99 -32.10 -4.61 3.37
N ASP A 100 -32.71 -4.72 2.21
CA ASP A 100 -33.97 -5.46 1.99
C ASP A 100 -33.73 -6.86 1.38
N GLY A 101 -32.47 -7.27 1.25
CA GLY A 101 -32.06 -8.51 0.60
C GLY A 101 -31.77 -8.37 -0.90
N THR A 102 -31.98 -7.21 -1.50
CA THR A 102 -31.62 -6.91 -2.88
C THR A 102 -30.89 -5.57 -3.00
N ASN A 103 -31.41 -4.55 -2.34
CA ASN A 103 -30.85 -3.21 -2.28
C ASN A 103 -30.04 -3.02 -1.00
N LEU A 104 -28.95 -2.28 -1.12
CA LEU A 104 -28.09 -1.88 -0.01
C LEU A 104 -27.91 -0.36 -0.01
N THR A 105 -28.28 0.29 1.09
CA THR A 105 -28.10 1.73 1.29
C THR A 105 -27.38 1.99 2.62
N TYR A 106 -26.80 3.18 2.79
CA TYR A 106 -26.24 3.61 4.07
C TYR A 106 -26.60 5.05 4.42
N THR A 107 -26.66 5.34 5.71
CA THR A 107 -26.81 6.69 6.28
C THR A 107 -25.74 6.96 7.33
N THR A 108 -25.46 8.24 7.61
CA THR A 108 -24.46 8.65 8.59
C THR A 108 -25.00 9.69 9.57
N SER A 109 -24.46 9.77 10.78
CA SER A 109 -24.90 10.77 11.77
C SER A 109 -24.51 12.19 11.39
N ASN A 110 -23.41 12.37 10.65
CA ASN A 110 -22.85 13.69 10.32
C ASN A 110 -23.27 14.23 8.93
N THR A 111 -24.13 13.54 8.17
CA THR A 111 -24.62 14.03 6.86
C THR A 111 -25.98 13.41 6.48
N PRO A 112 -26.95 14.17 5.94
CA PRO A 112 -28.08 13.60 5.22
C PRO A 112 -27.55 13.00 3.90
N GLY A 113 -27.61 11.67 3.75
CA GLY A 113 -26.83 10.94 2.75
C GLY A 113 -27.15 11.21 1.27
N PRO A 114 -26.34 10.65 0.37
CA PRO A 114 -26.79 10.25 -0.96
C PRO A 114 -26.49 8.79 -1.31
N THR A 115 -27.44 8.21 -2.05
CA THR A 115 -27.47 6.88 -2.66
C THR A 115 -26.53 6.79 -3.85
N HIS A 116 -25.70 5.73 -3.96
CA HIS A 116 -25.06 5.36 -5.22
C HIS A 116 -25.17 3.84 -5.48
N THR A 117 -25.89 3.54 -6.56
CA THR A 117 -26.04 2.24 -7.21
C THR A 117 -24.90 2.01 -8.23
N LYS A 118 -24.47 0.75 -8.38
CA LYS A 118 -23.33 0.29 -9.20
C LYS A 118 -23.68 0.18 -10.70
N THR A 119 -22.82 0.62 -11.64
CA THR A 119 -22.67 0.14 -13.06
C THR A 119 -21.34 0.68 -13.70
N PRO A 120 -20.61 -0.04 -14.63
CA PRO A 120 -19.19 0.24 -14.96
C PRO A 120 -18.77 0.68 -16.42
N ALA A 121 -17.54 1.25 -16.52
CA ALA A 121 -16.55 1.39 -17.65
C ALA A 121 -16.76 2.44 -18.80
N PRO A 122 -15.74 2.92 -19.60
CA PRO A 122 -14.31 2.53 -19.81
C PRO A 122 -13.23 3.69 -19.85
N ALA A 123 -12.01 3.38 -20.32
CA ALA A 123 -10.68 4.04 -20.10
C ALA A 123 -10.25 5.24 -21.01
N THR A 124 -8.96 5.64 -20.87
CA THR A 124 -8.05 6.56 -21.65
C THR A 124 -7.97 8.02 -21.10
N GLU A 125 -6.86 8.77 -20.93
CA GLU A 125 -5.48 8.88 -21.46
C GLU A 125 -4.51 9.57 -20.44
N THR A 126 -3.19 9.49 -20.67
CA THR A 126 -2.10 10.27 -20.02
C THR A 126 -1.76 11.53 -20.83
N PRO A 127 -1.22 12.62 -20.22
CA PRO A 127 0.17 12.98 -20.54
C PRO A 127 1.02 13.56 -19.37
N SER A 128 2.34 13.45 -19.58
CA SER A 128 3.52 13.85 -18.79
C SER A 128 3.70 15.37 -18.56
N ASN A 129 4.27 15.76 -17.40
CA ASN A 129 5.16 16.93 -17.31
C ASN A 129 6.12 16.85 -16.09
N ALA A 130 7.43 16.91 -16.33
CA ALA A 130 8.50 16.83 -15.33
C ALA A 130 8.87 18.22 -14.74
N THR A 131 9.24 18.25 -13.46
CA THR A 131 9.74 19.41 -12.68
C THR A 131 11.10 19.00 -12.06
N PRO A 132 12.12 19.89 -11.94
CA PRO A 132 13.52 19.48 -11.72
C PRO A 132 13.78 18.93 -10.30
N GLU A 133 14.41 17.74 -10.23
CA GLU A 133 14.83 17.07 -8.99
C GLU A 133 16.08 17.69 -8.33
N PRO A 134 16.21 17.61 -6.99
CA PRO A 134 17.39 18.09 -6.25
C PRO A 134 18.65 17.25 -6.57
N SER A 135 19.78 17.94 -6.81
CA SER A 135 21.08 17.35 -7.17
C SER A 135 21.82 16.68 -6.00
N SER A 136 21.25 15.63 -5.42
CA SER A 136 21.99 14.76 -4.51
C SER A 136 23.08 13.97 -5.27
N PRO A 137 24.28 13.76 -4.71
CA PRO A 137 25.30 12.91 -5.33
C PRO A 137 24.96 11.42 -5.29
N VAL A 138 23.98 11.01 -4.48
CA VAL A 138 23.50 9.63 -4.40
C VAL A 138 22.29 9.45 -5.31
N VAL A 139 22.37 8.47 -6.20
CA VAL A 139 21.31 8.18 -7.19
C VAL A 139 20.97 6.69 -7.23
N ILE A 140 19.74 6.37 -7.59
CA ILE A 140 19.40 5.04 -8.09
C ILE A 140 19.94 4.97 -9.52
N SER A 141 20.96 4.13 -9.75
CA SER A 141 21.64 4.04 -11.04
C SER A 141 21.15 2.91 -11.93
N ALA A 142 20.42 1.93 -11.36
CA ALA A 142 19.81 0.85 -12.12
C ALA A 142 18.65 0.21 -11.34
N LEU A 143 17.70 -0.37 -12.07
CA LEU A 143 16.65 -1.24 -11.56
C LEU A 143 16.46 -2.40 -12.54
N ASP A 144 16.63 -3.64 -12.06
CA ASP A 144 16.33 -4.85 -12.82
C ASP A 144 15.25 -5.65 -12.07
N LYS A 145 14.04 -5.62 -12.60
CA LYS A 145 12.87 -6.25 -11.99
C LYS A 145 12.91 -7.77 -12.10
N ILE A 146 13.53 -8.30 -13.17
CA ILE A 146 13.58 -9.75 -13.43
C ILE A 146 14.67 -10.38 -12.57
N ALA A 147 15.84 -9.74 -12.51
CA ALA A 147 16.94 -10.14 -11.63
C ALA A 147 16.72 -9.69 -10.17
N GLU A 148 15.63 -8.97 -9.90
CA GLU A 148 15.15 -8.55 -8.58
C GLU A 148 16.15 -7.67 -7.79
N TYR A 149 16.88 -6.76 -8.45
CA TYR A 149 17.81 -5.85 -7.77
C TYR A 149 17.65 -4.38 -8.16
N VAL A 150 18.05 -3.50 -7.23
CA VAL A 150 18.20 -2.05 -7.45
C VAL A 150 19.62 -1.64 -7.11
N SER A 151 20.23 -0.79 -7.94
CA SER A 151 21.59 -0.30 -7.75
C SER A 151 21.59 1.14 -7.28
N ILE A 152 22.37 1.45 -6.24
CA ILE A 152 22.55 2.81 -5.72
C ILE A 152 24.02 3.20 -5.85
N THR A 153 24.28 4.37 -6.44
CA THR A 153 25.62 4.90 -6.66
C THR A 153 25.84 6.20 -5.91
N ASN A 154 26.99 6.31 -5.23
CA ASN A 154 27.49 7.57 -4.70
C ASN A 154 28.50 8.17 -5.69
N ASN A 155 28.12 9.24 -6.38
CA ASN A 155 28.96 9.93 -7.37
C ASN A 155 29.87 11.01 -6.77
N SER A 156 29.92 11.14 -5.43
CA SER A 156 30.82 12.08 -4.77
C SER A 156 32.19 11.47 -4.48
N ASP A 157 33.12 12.33 -4.08
CA ASP A 157 34.47 11.98 -3.62
C ASP A 157 34.54 11.66 -2.11
N SER A 158 33.39 11.63 -1.43
CA SER A 158 33.28 11.43 0.01
C SER A 158 32.35 10.27 0.36
N ASP A 159 32.64 9.57 1.45
CA ASP A 159 31.74 8.54 1.98
C ASP A 159 30.45 9.18 2.50
N ILE A 160 29.31 8.53 2.28
CA ILE A 160 27.99 9.02 2.69
C ILE A 160 27.37 8.06 3.71
N ASP A 161 26.97 8.61 4.86
CA ASP A 161 26.20 7.89 5.87
C ASP A 161 24.74 7.77 5.44
N MET A 162 24.33 6.54 5.15
CA MET A 162 22.98 6.20 4.72
C MET A 162 22.08 5.82 5.92
N THR A 163 22.52 6.03 7.16
CA THR A 163 21.71 5.74 8.35
C THR A 163 20.33 6.36 8.25
N GLY A 164 19.29 5.51 8.26
CA GLY A 164 17.89 5.94 8.20
C GLY A 164 17.38 6.31 6.80
N TRP A 165 18.20 6.18 5.76
CA TRP A 165 17.74 6.28 4.38
C TRP A 165 16.89 5.07 4.02
N LYS A 166 16.06 5.21 2.98
CA LYS A 166 15.23 4.11 2.50
C LYS A 166 15.07 4.06 0.99
N ILE A 167 14.92 2.85 0.48
CA ILE A 167 14.48 2.57 -0.89
C ILE A 167 13.01 2.18 -0.84
N LEU A 168 12.24 2.59 -1.84
CA LEU A 168 10.85 2.27 -2.02
C LEU A 168 10.64 1.66 -3.41
N SER A 169 10.08 0.45 -3.48
CA SER A 169 9.37 0.00 -4.68
C SER A 169 8.05 0.76 -4.71
N VAL A 170 7.81 1.60 -5.71
CA VAL A 170 6.70 2.55 -5.73
C VAL A 170 5.37 1.82 -5.92
N THR A 171 5.33 0.81 -6.78
CA THR A 171 4.11 0.06 -7.06
C THR A 171 3.84 -1.00 -6.00
N GLY A 172 4.87 -1.67 -5.51
CA GLY A 172 4.72 -2.65 -4.45
C GLY A 172 4.70 -2.03 -3.03
N ASN A 173 5.11 -0.76 -2.90
CA ASN A 173 5.27 0.00 -1.66
C ASN A 173 6.08 -0.73 -0.58
N GLN A 174 6.93 -1.69 -0.97
CA GLN A 174 7.87 -2.28 -0.04
C GLN A 174 9.02 -1.30 0.17
N GLN A 175 9.56 -1.29 1.40
CA GLN A 175 10.69 -0.45 1.76
C GLN A 175 11.90 -1.26 2.21
N TYR A 176 13.08 -0.81 1.79
CA TYR A 176 14.36 -1.22 2.33
C TYR A 176 14.89 -0.08 3.18
N ASN A 177 15.22 -0.34 4.45
CA ASN A 177 15.81 0.67 5.32
C ASN A 177 17.28 0.36 5.52
N PHE A 178 18.13 1.36 5.28
CA PHE A 178 19.55 1.25 5.58
C PHE A 178 19.78 1.22 7.09
N SER A 179 20.57 0.24 7.53
CA SER A 179 20.91 0.08 8.95
C SER A 179 21.79 1.22 9.45
N SER A 180 21.74 1.49 10.76
CA SER A 180 22.61 2.49 11.38
C SER A 180 24.09 2.17 11.15
N GLY A 181 24.85 3.19 10.77
CA GLY A 181 26.29 3.10 10.46
C GLY A 181 26.61 2.60 9.06
N TYR A 182 25.63 2.40 8.17
CA TYR A 182 25.91 2.01 6.79
C TYR A 182 26.55 3.16 6.01
N LEU A 183 27.80 2.97 5.60
CA LEU A 183 28.56 3.94 4.81
C LEU A 183 28.63 3.51 3.34
N LEU A 184 28.00 4.27 2.47
CA LEU A 184 28.17 4.12 1.02
C LEU A 184 29.45 4.84 0.58
N LYS A 185 30.45 4.07 0.15
CA LYS A 185 31.78 4.58 -0.18
C LYS A 185 31.77 5.54 -1.35
N ALA A 186 32.67 6.53 -1.31
CA ALA A 186 32.91 7.46 -2.42
C ALA A 186 33.10 6.72 -3.74
N GLY A 187 32.46 7.21 -4.82
CA GLY A 187 32.54 6.64 -6.17
C GLY A 187 32.03 5.19 -6.31
N SER A 188 31.39 4.62 -5.28
CA SER A 188 31.00 3.20 -5.27
C SER A 188 29.53 3.01 -5.61
N THR A 189 29.23 1.84 -6.17
CA THR A 189 27.88 1.36 -6.45
C THR A 189 27.62 0.11 -5.62
N ILE A 190 26.42 0.00 -5.07
CA ILE A 190 25.95 -1.18 -4.34
C ILE A 190 24.69 -1.74 -5.01
N ASN A 191 24.55 -3.05 -5.00
CA ASN A 191 23.35 -3.75 -5.45
C ASN A 191 22.56 -4.26 -4.25
N ILE A 192 21.31 -3.83 -4.14
CA ILE A 192 20.35 -4.30 -3.14
C ILE A 192 19.44 -5.31 -3.82
N ALA A 193 19.60 -6.59 -3.48
CA ALA A 193 18.92 -7.71 -4.11
C ALA A 193 17.70 -8.19 -3.31
N SER A 194 16.70 -8.69 -4.03
CA SER A 194 15.51 -9.34 -3.53
C SER A 194 15.24 -10.64 -4.31
N GLY A 195 14.12 -11.34 -4.05
CA GLY A 195 13.76 -12.55 -4.82
C GLY A 195 14.71 -13.75 -4.68
N GLY A 196 15.65 -13.69 -3.72
CA GLY A 196 16.70 -14.70 -3.57
C GLY A 196 17.89 -14.54 -4.52
N ALA A 197 18.00 -13.39 -5.21
CA ALA A 197 19.18 -13.02 -5.99
C ALA A 197 20.37 -12.65 -5.09
N ASP A 198 21.58 -12.76 -5.65
CA ASP A 198 22.81 -12.33 -5.00
C ASP A 198 23.01 -10.81 -5.14
N GLY A 199 23.51 -10.16 -4.09
CA GLY A 199 23.79 -8.72 -4.06
C GLY A 199 24.66 -8.33 -2.88
N ASP A 200 25.14 -7.08 -2.87
CA ASP A 200 25.94 -6.53 -1.76
C ASP A 200 25.10 -6.42 -0.48
N LEU A 201 23.81 -6.09 -0.64
CA LEU A 201 22.81 -6.10 0.41
C LEU A 201 21.61 -6.94 0.00
N ILE A 202 21.03 -7.65 0.97
CA ILE A 202 19.81 -8.44 0.76
C ILE A 202 18.63 -7.71 1.40
N TRP A 203 17.65 -7.34 0.58
CA TRP A 203 16.37 -6.79 1.02
C TRP A 203 15.50 -7.89 1.61
N THR A 204 15.23 -8.93 0.83
CA THR A 204 14.41 -10.08 1.23
C THR A 204 14.60 -11.24 0.24
N LYS A 205 14.13 -12.43 0.61
CA LYS A 205 14.09 -13.58 -0.32
C LYS A 205 12.84 -13.58 -1.20
N ALA A 206 11.86 -12.73 -0.92
CA ALA A 206 10.67 -12.57 -1.75
C ALA A 206 10.93 -11.57 -2.89
N ASN A 207 10.23 -11.73 -4.01
CA ASN A 207 10.28 -10.73 -5.08
C ASN A 207 9.66 -9.42 -4.61
N ILE A 208 10.33 -8.32 -4.91
CA ILE A 208 9.89 -6.96 -4.59
C ILE A 208 9.32 -6.31 -5.84
N TRP A 209 9.99 -6.47 -6.98
CA TRP A 209 9.75 -5.66 -8.15
C TRP A 209 8.68 -6.25 -9.06
N ASN A 210 7.77 -5.41 -9.55
CA ASN A 210 6.72 -5.88 -10.44
C ASN A 210 7.22 -6.12 -11.87
N ASN A 211 7.34 -7.40 -12.23
CA ASN A 211 7.77 -7.83 -13.57
C ASN A 211 6.74 -7.61 -14.69
N THR A 212 5.51 -7.20 -14.36
CA THR A 212 4.38 -7.16 -15.31
C THR A 212 3.75 -5.79 -15.47
N SER A 213 4.05 -4.84 -14.60
CA SER A 213 3.66 -3.44 -14.70
C SER A 213 4.82 -2.53 -14.31
N SER A 214 4.67 -1.23 -14.54
CA SER A 214 5.59 -0.23 -13.97
C SER A 214 5.63 -0.42 -12.45
N ASP A 215 6.84 -0.32 -11.91
CA ASP A 215 7.21 -0.32 -10.50
C ASP A 215 8.51 0.47 -10.31
N PRO A 216 8.41 1.81 -10.32
CA PRO A 216 9.56 2.68 -10.16
C PRO A 216 10.24 2.50 -8.80
N ALA A 217 11.52 2.83 -8.71
CA ALA A 217 12.24 2.86 -7.45
C ALA A 217 12.45 4.30 -6.99
N GLU A 218 12.26 4.56 -5.69
CA GLU A 218 12.55 5.85 -5.07
C GLU A 218 13.51 5.69 -3.89
N LEU A 219 14.44 6.63 -3.76
CA LEU A 219 15.40 6.72 -2.68
C LEU A 219 15.11 7.97 -1.86
N TYR A 220 15.02 7.80 -0.54
CA TYR A 220 14.78 8.88 0.40
C TYR A 220 15.92 8.97 1.42
N ASP A 221 16.29 10.19 1.80
CA ASP A 221 17.23 10.41 2.89
C ASP A 221 16.62 10.17 4.27
N ASN A 222 17.42 10.30 5.32
CA ASN A 222 17.02 10.11 6.71
C ASN A 222 16.00 11.15 7.24
N THR A 223 15.76 12.22 6.49
CA THR A 223 14.71 13.21 6.78
C THR A 223 13.40 12.89 6.05
N GLY A 224 13.42 11.87 5.18
CA GLY A 224 12.29 11.51 4.34
C GLY A 224 12.18 12.36 3.07
N LYS A 225 13.23 13.11 2.70
CA LYS A 225 13.26 13.86 1.44
C LYS A 225 13.59 12.93 0.28
N LEU A 226 12.88 13.05 -0.83
CA LEU A 226 13.20 12.32 -2.06
C LEU A 226 14.56 12.78 -2.58
N VAL A 227 15.44 11.80 -2.77
CA VAL A 227 16.82 11.98 -3.20
C VAL A 227 16.99 11.62 -4.67
N SER A 228 16.38 10.51 -5.10
CA SER A 228 16.46 10.03 -6.46
C SER A 228 15.28 9.13 -6.77
N ARG A 229 14.77 9.24 -7.99
CA ARG A 229 13.76 8.35 -8.55
C ARG A 229 14.27 7.70 -9.84
N TYR A 230 13.94 6.42 -10.02
CA TYR A 230 14.19 5.65 -11.23
C TYR A 230 12.86 5.11 -11.76
N ASP A 231 12.39 5.65 -12.87
CA ASP A 231 11.21 5.15 -13.61
C ASP A 231 11.63 3.99 -14.55
N ASP A 232 10.76 2.99 -14.69
CA ASP A 232 11.05 1.66 -15.25
C ASP A 232 10.29 1.29 -16.53
#